data_AF-A0A538CMV0-F1
#
_entry.id   AF-A0A538CMV0-F1
#
_cell.length_a   1.000
_cell.length_b   1.000
_cell.length_c   1.000
_cell.angle_alpha   90.00
_cell.angle_beta   90.00
_cell.angle_gamma   90.00
#
_symmetry.space_group_name_H-M   'P 1'
#
loop_
_entity.id
_entity.type
_entity.pdbx_description
1 polymer ?
#
loop_
_entity_poly.entity_id
_entity_poly.type
_entity_poly.pdbx_seq_one_letter_code
_entity_poly.pdbx_strand_id
1 'polypeptide(L)' 'MSKELYDRAVAVSRRTYAPYSNYLVGAVVQTRDGKIF' A
#
# COMPACT_ATOMS: atom_id res chain seq x y z
N MET A 1 12.89 -0.91 5.55
CA MET A 1 11.68 -1.25 4.77
C MET A 1 11.66 -2.76 4.59
N SER A 2 10.66 -3.49 5.10
CA SER A 2 10.57 -4.93 4.86
C SER A 2 9.99 -5.19 3.47
N LYS A 3 10.48 -6.24 2.78
CA LYS A 3 9.98 -6.63 1.46
C LYS A 3 8.48 -6.92 1.47
N GLU A 4 8.00 -7.54 2.55
CA GLU A 4 6.58 -7.84 2.74
C GLU A 4 5.68 -6.59 2.76
N LEU A 5 6.07 -5.54 3.50
CA LEU A 5 5.28 -4.30 3.55
C LEU A 5 5.26 -3.59 2.20
N TYR A 6 6.38 -3.65 1.47
CA TYR A 6 6.44 -3.10 0.12
C TYR A 6 5.55 -3.87 -0.85
N ASP A 7 5.63 -5.21 -0.87
CA ASP A 7 4.82 -6.05 -1.76
C ASP A 7 3.32 -5.86 -1.50
N ARG A 8 2.92 -5.72 -0.24
CA ARG A 8 1.54 -5.37 0.14
C ARG A 8 1.14 -3.98 -0.36
N ALA A 9 2.00 -2.97 -0.21
CA ALA A 9 1.71 -1.61 -0.71
C ALA A 9 1.55 -1.56 -2.23
N VAL A 10 2.36 -2.34 -2.97
CA VAL A 10 2.21 -2.51 -4.42
C VAL A 10 0.91 -3.22 -4.78
N ALA A 11 0.47 -4.20 -3.99
CA ALA A 11 -0.82 -4.87 -4.23
C ALA A 11 -2.00 -3.91 -4.02
N VAL A 12 -1.93 -3.04 -3.00
CA VAL A 12 -2.96 -2.02 -2.73
C VAL A 12 -3.02 -0.97 -3.83
N SER A 13 -1.87 -0.51 -4.34
CA SER A 13 -1.83 0.52 -5.39
C SER A 13 -2.55 0.10 -6.68
N ARG A 14 -2.61 -1.20 -6.98
CA ARG A 14 -3.33 -1.74 -8.15
C ARG A 14 -4.85 -1.62 -8.05
N ARG A 15 -5.38 -1.35 -6.86
CA ARG A 15 -6.81 -1.23 -6.57
C ARG A 15 -7.24 0.23 -6.35
N THR A 16 -6.33 1.19 -6.48
CA THR A 16 -6.59 2.59 -6.17
C THR A 16 -7.55 3.22 -7.19
N TYR A 17 -8.51 3.99 -6.70
CA TYR A 17 -9.38 4.79 -7.56
C TYR A 17 -8.72 6.14 -7.86
N ALA A 18 -8.14 6.28 -9.05
CA ALA A 18 -7.44 7.49 -9.49
C ALA A 18 -7.78 7.88 -10.95
N PRO A 19 -9.07 8.08 -11.30
CA PRO A 19 -9.47 8.29 -12.70
C PRO A 19 -8.99 9.61 -13.30
N TYR A 20 -8.71 10.62 -12.47
CA TYR A 20 -8.32 11.95 -12.95
C TYR A 20 -6.80 12.07 -13.16
N SER A 21 -6.00 11.55 -12.22
CA SER A 21 -4.55 11.65 -12.29
C SER A 21 -3.89 10.45 -12.97
N ASN A 22 -4.58 9.30 -13.03
CA ASN A 22 -4.01 8.00 -13.41
C ASN A 22 -2.76 7.60 -12.59
N TYR A 23 -2.53 8.23 -11.44
CA TYR A 23 -1.36 7.99 -10.61
C TYR A 23 -1.74 7.09 -9.43
N LEU A 24 -1.40 5.81 -9.56
CA LEU A 24 -1.77 4.77 -8.60
C LEU A 24 -0.81 4.73 -7.41
N VAL A 25 -1.33 5.08 -6.24
CA VAL A 25 -0.58 5.07 -4.97
C VAL A 25 -1.21 4.09 -4.01
N GLY A 26 -0.36 3.33 -3.31
CA GLY A 26 -0.74 2.41 -2.24
C GLY A 26 0.22 2.58 -1.07
N ALA A 27 -0.31 2.50 0.14
CA ALA A 27 0.47 2.59 1.36
C ALA A 27 0.02 1.48 2.31
N VAL A 28 0.96 1.01 3.11
CA VAL A 28 0.73 0.02 4.15
C VAL A 28 1.47 0.46 5.39
N VAL A 29 0.80 0.37 6.54
CA VAL A 29 1.36 0.77 7.84
C VAL A 29 1.32 -0.43 8.78
N GLN A 30 2.46 -0.71 9.41
CA GLN A 30 2.56 -1.68 10.48
C GLN A 30 2.57 -0.95 11.83
N THR A 31 1.67 -1.32 12.72
CA THR A 31 1.62 -0.81 14.10
C THR A 31 2.61 -1.54 15.00
N ARG A 32 2.88 -1.00 16.19
CA ARG A 32 3.86 -1.56 17.13
C ARG A 32 3.49 -2.95 17.65
N ASP A 33 2.20 -3.28 17.68
CA ASP A 33 1.64 -4.60 17.99
C ASP A 33 1.64 -5.57 16.78
N GLY A 34 2.20 -5.15 15.64
CA GLY A 34 2.39 -5.97 14.45
C GLY A 34 1.19 -6.02 13.50
N LYS A 35 0.08 -5.34 13.81
CA LYS A 35 -1.08 -5.25 12.92
C LYS A 35 -0.75 -4.41 11.68
N ILE A 36 -1.34 -4.77 10.54
CA ILE A 36 -1.10 -4.15 9.25
C ILE A 36 -2.39 -3.49 8.75
N PHE A 37 -2.27 -2.25 8.27
CA PHE A 37 -3.32 -1.45 7.64
C PHE A 37 -2.92 -1.05 6.23
#